data_AF-A0A3M0Z7S7-F1
#
_entry.id   AF-A0A3M0Z7S7-F1
#
_cell.length_a   1.000
_cell.length_b   1.000
_cell.length_c   1.000
_cell.angle_alpha   90.00
_cell.angle_beta   90.00
_cell.angle_gamma   90.00
#
_symmetry.space_group_name_H-M   'P 1'
#
loop_
_entity.id
_entity.type
_entity.pdbx_description
1 polymer ?
#
loop_
_entity_poly.entity_id
_entity_poly.type
_entity_poly.pdbx_seq_one_letter_code
_entity_poly.pdbx_strand_id
1 'polypeptide(L)'
;MMMPDLAQLAKPFLWLFYGVGFAMMLVFIAICFITMKIYSRIPEEYRELNPVLVWLLFVPCFNLIWIFFVFPRLATSLKNYFDDIGDESVGDCGRALAVVA
;
A
#
# COMPACT_ATOMS: atom_id res chain seq x y z
N MET A 1 33.24 14.41 33.05
CA MET A 1 33.49 14.06 31.63
C MET A 1 33.21 12.58 31.41
N MET A 2 31.94 12.19 31.23
CA MET A 2 31.56 10.77 31.07
C MET A 2 30.30 10.62 30.21
N MET A 3 30.28 11.23 29.02
CA MET A 3 29.22 11.04 28.01
C MET A 3 29.67 10.57 26.60
N PRO A 4 30.96 10.30 26.27
CA PRO A 4 31.30 9.74 24.95
C PRO A 4 30.96 8.25 24.82
N ASP A 5 31.02 7.46 25.91
CA ASP A 5 30.75 6.02 25.86
C ASP A 5 29.28 5.69 25.55
N LEU A 6 28.33 6.42 26.14
CA LEU A 6 26.91 6.22 25.87
C LEU A 6 26.56 6.51 24.40
N ALA A 7 27.14 7.57 23.83
CA ALA A 7 26.95 7.91 22.42
C ALA A 7 27.61 6.88 21.49
N GLN A 8 28.79 6.35 21.85
CA GLN A 8 29.47 5.31 21.09
C GLN A 8 28.66 4.00 21.08
N LEU A 9 28.03 3.66 22.21
CA LEU A 9 27.14 2.50 22.34
C LEU A 9 25.79 2.70 21.62
N ALA A 10 25.27 3.94 21.55
CA ALA A 10 23.99 4.24 20.89
C ALA A 10 24.06 4.27 19.35
N LYS A 11 25.21 4.62 18.77
CA LYS A 11 25.42 4.69 17.30
C LYS A 11 24.93 3.46 16.52
N PRO A 12 25.29 2.20 16.85
CA PRO A 12 24.82 1.04 16.10
C PRO A 12 23.28 0.89 16.16
N PHE A 13 22.66 1.20 17.29
CA PHE A 13 21.19 1.20 17.41
C PHE A 13 20.54 2.27 16.55
N LEU A 14 21.15 3.46 16.45
CA LEU A 14 20.67 4.51 15.54
C LEU A 14 20.77 4.09 14.07
N TRP A 15 21.90 3.52 13.65
CA TRP A 15 22.06 3.00 12.28
C TRP A 15 21.06 1.90 11.96
N LEU A 16 20.81 0.99 12.90
CA LEU A 16 19.79 -0.04 12.76
C LEU A 16 18.40 0.60 12.61
N PHE A 17 18.05 1.56 13.45
CA PHE A 17 16.77 2.25 13.39
C PHE A 17 16.57 2.97 12.04
N TYR A 18 17.56 3.72 11.57
CA TYR A 18 17.49 4.37 10.26
C TYR A 18 17.42 3.37 9.11
N GLY A 19 18.19 2.27 9.19
CA GLY A 19 18.18 1.22 8.18
C GLY A 19 16.81 0.53 8.07
N VAL A 20 16.21 0.17 9.21
CA VAL A 20 14.87 -0.44 9.27
C VAL A 20 13.81 0.55 8.77
N GLY A 21 13.86 1.81 9.21
CA GLY A 21 12.94 2.84 8.75
C GLY A 21 13.02 3.06 7.23
N PHE A 22 14.23 3.09 6.68
CA PHE A 22 14.44 3.21 5.23
C PHE A 22 13.93 1.98 4.47
N ALA A 23 14.19 0.76 4.95
CA ALA A 23 13.67 -0.46 4.35
C ALA A 23 12.13 -0.51 4.35
N MET A 24 11.51 -0.14 5.47
CA MET A 24 10.05 -0.02 5.57
C MET A 24 9.48 0.99 4.56
N MET A 25 10.14 2.15 4.40
CA MET A 25 9.74 3.15 3.42
C MET A 25 9.80 2.60 1.98
N LEU A 26 10.84 1.84 1.64
CA LEU A 26 10.97 1.22 0.31
C LEU A 26 9.87 0.18 0.05
N VAL A 27 9.55 -0.67 1.04
CA VAL A 27 8.45 -1.63 0.95
C VAL A 27 7.14 -0.90 0.71
N PHE A 28 6.90 0.20 1.44
CA PHE A 28 5.68 0.98 1.30
C PHE A 28 5.54 1.63 -0.09
N ILE A 29 6.62 2.19 -0.62
CA ILE A 29 6.67 2.71 -2.00
C ILE A 29 6.37 1.60 -3.01
N ALA A 30 6.94 0.41 -2.82
CA ALA A 30 6.70 -0.74 -3.69
C ALA A 30 5.23 -1.16 -3.69
N ILE A 31 4.57 -1.19 -2.51
CA ILE A 31 3.14 -1.47 -2.39
C ILE A 31 2.32 -0.46 -3.19
N CYS A 32 2.51 0.85 -2.97
CA CYS A 32 1.79 1.89 -3.70
C CYS A 32 1.99 1.77 -5.22
N PHE A 33 3.22 1.51 -5.65
CA PHE A 33 3.55 1.35 -7.07
C PHE A 33 2.87 0.12 -7.70
N ILE A 34 2.88 -1.02 -7.01
CA ILE A 34 2.21 -2.24 -7.47
C ILE A 34 0.70 -2.01 -7.56
N THR A 35 0.09 -1.45 -6.52
CA THR A 35 -1.35 -1.14 -6.48
C THR A 35 -1.75 -0.19 -7.61
N MET A 36 -0.98 0.89 -7.84
CA MET A 36 -1.20 1.79 -8.98
C MET A 36 -1.11 1.03 -10.30
N LYS A 37 -0.09 0.18 -10.47
CA LYS A 37 0.11 -0.60 -11.70
C LYS A 37 -1.05 -1.55 -11.96
N ILE A 38 -1.61 -2.19 -10.93
CA ILE A 38 -2.80 -3.05 -11.06
C ILE A 38 -3.97 -2.21 -11.55
N TYR A 39 -4.26 -1.07 -10.90
CA TYR A 39 -5.33 -0.16 -11.35
C TYR A 39 -5.17 0.25 -12.81
N SER A 40 -3.96 0.60 -13.24
CA SER A 40 -3.68 0.99 -14.61
C SER A 40 -3.85 -0.14 -15.64
N ARG A 41 -3.88 -1.41 -15.21
CA ARG A 41 -4.16 -2.55 -16.08
C ARG A 41 -5.65 -2.83 -16.25
N ILE A 42 -6.49 -2.35 -15.33
CA ILE A 42 -7.95 -2.47 -15.43
C ILE A 42 -8.45 -1.45 -16.48
N PRO A 43 -9.38 -1.83 -17.38
CA PRO A 43 -9.99 -0.86 -18.29
C PRO A 43 -10.66 0.28 -17.53
N GLU A 44 -10.68 1.48 -18.13
CA GLU A 44 -11.12 2.71 -17.44
C GLU A 44 -12.57 2.62 -16.93
N GLU A 45 -13.42 1.92 -17.67
CA GLU A 45 -14.84 1.74 -17.39
C GLU A 45 -15.11 1.00 -16.07
N TYR A 46 -14.18 0.12 -15.64
CA TYR A 46 -14.31 -0.64 -14.39
C TYR A 46 -13.47 -0.04 -13.25
N ARG A 47 -12.69 1.04 -13.48
CA ARG A 47 -11.87 1.65 -12.43
C ARG A 47 -12.72 2.52 -11.51
N GLU A 48 -12.86 2.08 -10.27
CA GLU A 48 -13.49 2.85 -9.18
C GLU A 48 -12.58 3.97 -8.62
N LEU A 49 -11.30 3.95 -8.98
CA LEU A 49 -10.30 4.92 -8.51
C LEU A 49 -9.31 5.24 -9.62
N ASN A 50 -8.94 6.53 -9.73
CA ASN A 50 -7.82 6.92 -10.57
C ASN A 50 -6.50 6.35 -10.00
N PRO A 51 -5.67 5.65 -10.80
CA PRO A 51 -4.43 5.03 -10.33
C PRO A 51 -3.49 5.98 -9.58
N VAL A 52 -3.44 7.26 -9.97
CA VAL A 52 -2.55 8.26 -9.36
C VAL A 52 -2.95 8.55 -7.91
N LEU A 53 -4.23 8.39 -7.55
CA LEU A 53 -4.72 8.65 -6.19
C LEU A 53 -4.24 7.61 -5.17
N VAL A 54 -3.69 6.48 -5.61
CA VAL A 54 -3.06 5.48 -4.72
C VAL A 54 -1.90 6.10 -3.94
N TRP A 55 -1.17 7.06 -4.53
CA TRP A 55 -0.06 7.73 -3.86
C TRP A 55 -0.46 8.55 -2.63
N LEU A 56 -1.74 8.87 -2.46
CA LEU A 56 -2.22 9.52 -1.25
C LEU A 56 -2.08 8.62 -0.01
N LEU A 57 -1.93 7.30 -0.17
CA LEU A 57 -1.53 6.39 0.91
C LEU A 57 -0.14 6.74 1.48
N PHE A 58 0.72 7.43 0.74
CA PHE A 58 2.03 7.89 1.23
C PHE A 58 1.92 9.03 2.25
N VAL A 59 0.81 9.77 2.27
CA VAL A 59 0.59 10.85 3.21
C VAL A 59 0.07 10.27 4.54
N PRO A 60 0.79 10.39 5.67
CA PRO A 60 0.47 9.66 6.90
C PRO A 60 -0.96 9.86 7.43
N CYS A 61 -1.42 11.12 7.52
CA CYS A 61 -2.76 11.43 8.01
C CYS A 61 -3.85 10.93 7.05
N PHE A 62 -3.57 10.90 5.75
CA PHE A 62 -4.53 10.47 4.75
C PHE A 62 -4.59 8.94 4.66
N ASN A 63 -3.44 8.26 4.81
CA ASN A 63 -3.32 6.81 4.83
C ASN A 63 -4.37 6.15 5.74
N LEU A 64 -4.50 6.65 6.98
CA LEU A 64 -5.39 6.11 8.02
C LEU A 64 -6.84 5.92 7.54
N ILE A 65 -7.30 6.79 6.63
CA ILE A 65 -8.66 6.74 6.10
C ILE A 65 -8.63 6.15 4.68
N TRP A 66 -7.67 6.55 3.86
CA TRP A 66 -7.61 6.23 2.44
C TRP A 66 -7.36 4.76 2.16
N ILE A 67 -6.73 4.03 3.09
CA ILE A 67 -6.51 2.60 2.97
C ILE A 67 -7.83 1.82 2.80
N PHE A 68 -8.88 2.24 3.52
CA PHE A 68 -10.24 1.70 3.44
C PHE A 68 -10.98 2.09 2.15
N PHE A 69 -10.46 3.04 1.39
CA PHE A 69 -11.02 3.38 0.07
C PHE A 69 -10.26 2.68 -1.04
N VAL A 70 -8.92 2.66 -1.00
CA VAL A 70 -8.10 2.14 -2.09
C VAL A 70 -8.27 0.63 -2.26
N PHE A 71 -8.09 -0.16 -1.20
CA PHE A 71 -8.11 -1.62 -1.35
C PHE A 71 -9.51 -2.19 -1.66
N PRO A 72 -10.59 -1.76 -0.98
CA PRO A 72 -11.93 -2.24 -1.33
C PRO A 72 -12.35 -1.83 -2.74
N ARG A 73 -12.04 -0.60 -3.19
CA ARG A 73 -12.34 -0.16 -4.55
C ARG A 73 -11.54 -0.93 -5.60
N LEU A 74 -10.31 -1.31 -5.28
CA LEU A 74 -9.50 -2.13 -6.18
C LEU A 74 -10.14 -3.50 -6.38
N ALA A 75 -10.56 -4.14 -5.28
CA ALA A 75 -11.26 -5.41 -5.32
C ALA A 75 -12.58 -5.29 -6.12
N THR A 76 -13.37 -4.23 -5.91
CA THR A 76 -14.57 -3.95 -6.74
C THR A 76 -14.22 -3.81 -8.22
N SER A 77 -13.18 -3.04 -8.54
CA SER A 77 -12.78 -2.77 -9.93
C SER A 77 -12.40 -4.05 -10.67
N LEU A 78 -11.65 -4.93 -9.99
CA LEU A 78 -11.29 -6.24 -10.51
C LEU A 78 -12.52 -7.14 -10.64
N LYS A 79 -13.37 -7.19 -9.62
CA LYS A 79 -14.55 -8.04 -9.61
C LYS A 79 -15.52 -7.66 -10.74
N ASN A 80 -15.81 -6.37 -10.91
CA ASN A 80 -16.66 -5.89 -12.00
C ASN A 80 -16.09 -6.27 -13.39
N TYR A 81 -14.76 -6.18 -13.57
CA TYR A 81 -14.11 -6.57 -14.82
C TYR A 81 -14.19 -8.08 -15.07
N PHE A 82 -13.91 -8.91 -14.06
CA PHE A 82 -13.96 -10.36 -14.20
C PHE A 82 -15.38 -10.91 -14.38
N ASP A 83 -16.36 -10.30 -13.71
CA ASP A 83 -17.77 -10.63 -13.88
C ASP A 83 -18.26 -10.32 -15.30
N ASP A 84 -17.80 -9.22 -15.90
CA ASP A 84 -18.16 -8.84 -17.27
C ASP A 84 -17.61 -9.82 -18.33
N ILE A 85 -16.38 -10.32 -18.12
CA ILE A 85 -15.81 -11.35 -19.00
C ILE A 85 -16.25 -12.78 -18.66
N GLY A 86 -17.07 -12.95 -17.61
CA GLY A 86 -17.60 -14.25 -17.17
C GLY A 86 -16.61 -15.16 -16.46
N ASP A 87 -15.53 -14.61 -15.87
CA ASP A 87 -14.54 -15.39 -15.12
C ASP A 87 -14.90 -15.47 -13.63
N GLU A 88 -15.52 -16.59 -13.23
CA GLU A 88 -15.90 -16.85 -11.85
C GLU A 88 -14.76 -17.45 -11.00
N SER A 89 -13.61 -17.80 -11.60
CA SER A 89 -12.50 -18.47 -10.90
C SER A 89 -11.77 -17.57 -9.90
N VAL A 90 -11.98 -16.26 -9.98
CA VAL A 90 -11.26 -15.22 -9.22
C VAL A 90 -11.83 -14.95 -7.81
N GLY A 91 -12.95 -15.58 -7.44
CA GLY A 91 -13.60 -15.39 -6.14
C GLY A 91 -14.09 -13.95 -5.91
N ASP A 92 -13.79 -13.37 -4.75
CA ASP A 92 -14.18 -12.00 -4.33
C ASP A 92 -13.09 -10.93 -4.59
N CYS A 93 -12.02 -11.30 -5.29
CA CYS A 93 -10.84 -10.46 -5.53
C CYS A 93 -10.24 -9.83 -4.25
N GLY A 94 -10.37 -10.48 -3.10
CA GLY A 94 -9.82 -10.02 -1.82
C GLY A 94 -10.62 -8.93 -1.13
N ARG A 95 -11.87 -8.69 -1.56
CA ARG A 95 -12.76 -7.68 -0.97
C ARG A 95 -12.95 -7.88 0.54
N ALA A 96 -13.11 -9.12 1.00
CA ALA A 96 -13.28 -9.41 2.42
C ALA A 96 -12.05 -9.01 3.26
N LEU A 97 -10.84 -9.20 2.74
CA LEU A 97 -9.60 -8.84 3.43
C LEU A 97 -9.41 -7.32 3.51
N ALA A 98 -9.83 -6.61 2.47
CA ALA A 98 -9.66 -5.16 2.37
C ALA A 98 -10.50 -4.35 3.37
N VAL A 99 -11.55 -4.94 3.96
CA VAL A 99 -12.42 -4.28 4.96
C VAL A 99 -11.91 -4.47 6.39
N VAL A 100 -11.03 -5.45 6.62
CA VAL A 100 -10.52 -5.83 7.95
C VAL A 100 -9.11 -5.26 8.22
N ALA A 101 -8.43 -4.74 7.18
CA ALA A 101 -7.11 -4.13 7.24
C ALA A 101 -7.13 -2.73 7.88
#